data_AF-A0A503ARC5-F1
#
_entry.id   AF-A0A503ARC5-F1
#
_cell.length_a   1.000
_cell.length_b   1.000
_cell.length_c   1.000
_cell.angle_alpha   90.00
_cell.angle_beta   90.00
_cell.angle_gamma   90.00
#
_symmetry.space_group_name_H-M   'P 1'
#
loop_
_entity.id
_entity.type
_entity.pdbx_description
1 polymer ?
#
loop_
_entity_poly.entity_id
_entity_poly.type
_entity_poly.pdbx_seq_one_letter_code
_entity_poly.pdbx_strand_id
1 'polypeptide(L)'
;MADSDNSTTLPFVTRRRTLPRAATATVGTQQEALAHSDLERDQPADPAVAMWRKWQAAYEETEQLSREQQRLERKLAETVGFPNMMIQLTDGKTATVLSLEALRDVLRAGSVDVAVGAKAEADFAAHQARWDAFDQVIGYSATLCAECEAADRADTLLESLAETPATSLAGVAAKLDAVLREGQPSKDDAEFPWPQIRSVLEDVGRIGGQTEPN
;
A
#
# COMPACT_ATOMS: atom_id res chain seq x y z
N MET A 1 -8.90 -42.87 12.27
CA MET A 1 -7.82 -42.76 13.27
C MET A 1 -6.68 -41.99 12.64
N ALA A 2 -6.32 -40.85 13.25
CA ALA A 2 -5.17 -39.94 13.00
C ALA A 2 -5.10 -39.37 11.57
N ASP A 3 -5.30 -38.08 11.27
CA ASP A 3 -4.93 -36.81 11.95
C ASP A 3 -3.42 -36.62 12.08
N SER A 4 -2.84 -35.81 11.18
CA SER A 4 -1.56 -35.14 11.41
C SER A 4 -1.40 -33.94 10.47
N ASP A 5 -1.49 -32.76 11.08
CA ASP A 5 -1.15 -31.45 10.57
C ASP A 5 0.27 -31.39 10.02
N ASN A 6 0.43 -30.91 8.78
CA ASN A 6 1.72 -30.37 8.33
C ASN A 6 1.58 -28.86 8.11
N SER A 7 1.69 -28.15 9.23
CA SER A 7 1.90 -26.70 9.29
C SER A 7 3.20 -26.36 8.57
N THR A 8 3.10 -25.80 7.36
CA THR A 8 4.27 -25.32 6.61
C THR A 8 4.24 -23.80 6.64
N THR A 9 4.92 -23.24 7.63
CA THR A 9 5.23 -21.80 7.72
C THR A 9 6.11 -21.43 6.54
N LEU A 10 5.52 -20.75 5.56
CA LEU A 10 6.22 -20.26 4.37
C LEU A 10 7.16 -19.10 4.74
N PRO A 11 8.38 -19.05 4.19
CA PRO A 11 9.31 -17.97 4.45
C PRO A 11 8.83 -16.66 3.79
N PHE A 12 9.17 -15.59 4.48
CA PHE A 12 8.69 -14.22 4.37
C PHE A 12 9.05 -13.60 3.01
N VAL A 13 8.25 -13.89 1.98
CA VAL A 13 8.13 -12.99 0.84
C VAL A 13 7.12 -11.94 1.28
N THR A 14 7.57 -10.74 1.65
CA THR A 14 6.68 -9.58 1.79
C THR A 14 6.24 -9.14 0.39
N ARG A 15 5.57 -10.05 -0.33
CA ARG A 15 4.73 -9.72 -1.47
C ARG A 15 3.62 -8.87 -0.88
N ARG A 16 3.65 -7.57 -1.19
CA ARG A 16 2.51 -6.67 -1.05
C ARG A 16 1.91 -6.67 0.36
N ARG A 17 2.19 -5.64 1.14
CA ARG A 17 1.09 -5.06 1.94
C ARG A 17 0.00 -4.77 0.89
N THR A 18 -1.06 -5.57 0.92
CA THR A 18 -2.15 -5.52 -0.05
C THR A 18 -2.90 -4.22 0.18
N LEU A 19 -2.36 -3.13 -0.34
CA LEU A 19 -3.15 -1.97 -0.70
C LEU A 19 -3.84 -2.32 -2.03
N PRO A 20 -5.17 -2.20 -2.13
CA PRO A 20 -5.86 -2.34 -3.40
C PRO A 20 -5.26 -1.34 -4.39
N ARG A 21 -4.69 -1.86 -5.47
CA ARG A 21 -4.21 -1.06 -6.59
C ARG A 21 -5.39 -0.39 -7.28
N ALA A 22 -5.76 0.82 -6.86
CA ALA A 22 -6.69 1.66 -7.60
C ALA A 22 -5.94 2.36 -8.75
N ALA A 23 -5.97 1.73 -9.93
CA ALA A 23 -5.67 2.42 -11.17
C ALA A 23 -6.92 3.19 -11.61
N THR A 24 -6.82 4.51 -11.76
CA THR A 24 -7.35 5.27 -12.92
C THR A 24 -6.89 6.73 -12.86
N ALA A 25 -6.44 7.22 -14.00
CA ALA A 25 -6.14 8.62 -14.24
C ALA A 25 -7.41 9.47 -14.12
N THR A 26 -7.31 10.63 -13.47
CA THR A 26 -8.37 11.63 -13.40
C THR A 26 -8.15 12.68 -14.49
N VAL A 27 -9.19 12.95 -15.28
CA VAL A 27 -9.39 14.23 -15.97
C VAL A 27 -10.63 14.87 -15.35
N GLY A 28 -10.51 16.14 -14.98
CA GLY A 28 -11.64 17.08 -14.95
C GLY A 28 -12.40 17.20 -13.63
N THR A 29 -11.92 18.09 -12.78
CA THR A 29 -12.57 18.69 -11.62
C THR A 29 -13.93 19.33 -11.97
N GLN A 30 -14.94 19.13 -11.13
CA GLN A 30 -15.94 20.16 -10.83
C GLN A 30 -16.09 20.24 -9.32
N GLN A 31 -15.33 21.18 -8.74
CA GLN A 31 -15.46 21.63 -7.37
C GLN A 31 -15.83 23.11 -7.44
N GLU A 32 -17.10 23.40 -7.21
CA GLU A 32 -17.72 24.70 -6.90
C GLU A 32 -19.23 24.39 -6.80
N ALA A 33 -19.93 24.56 -5.69
CA ALA A 33 -19.92 25.72 -4.82
C ALA A 33 -20.25 25.35 -3.36
N LEU A 34 -19.33 25.69 -2.46
CA LEU A 34 -19.65 26.05 -1.08
C LEU A 34 -18.93 27.36 -0.79
N ALA A 35 -19.48 28.44 -1.33
CA ALA A 35 -19.06 29.79 -1.02
C ALA A 35 -20.19 30.48 -0.23
N HIS A 36 -19.84 30.79 1.02
CA HIS A 36 -20.43 31.80 1.91
C HIS A 36 -21.79 31.53 2.57
N SER A 37 -21.70 31.09 3.82
CA SER A 37 -22.41 31.74 4.93
C SER A 37 -21.46 31.86 6.13
N ASP A 38 -20.79 33.03 6.22
CA ASP A 38 -20.38 33.57 7.50
C ASP A 38 -21.66 33.76 8.32
N LEU A 39 -21.85 32.98 9.39
CA LEU A 39 -22.61 33.28 10.62
C LEU A 39 -22.96 31.96 11.34
N GLU A 40 -21.99 31.28 11.97
CA GLU A 40 -22.25 30.38 13.12
C GLU A 40 -20.94 30.03 13.83
N ARG A 41 -20.41 31.00 14.59
CA ARG A 41 -19.30 30.79 15.51
C ARG A 41 -19.88 30.47 16.89
N ASP A 42 -20.11 29.18 17.16
CA ASP A 42 -19.95 28.54 18.50
C ASP A 42 -20.43 27.08 18.58
N GLN A 43 -20.64 26.36 17.47
CA GLN A 43 -20.57 24.90 17.51
C GLN A 43 -19.08 24.49 17.51
N PRO A 44 -18.59 23.76 18.53
CA PRO A 44 -17.23 23.23 18.48
C PRO A 44 -17.11 22.33 17.24
N ALA A 45 -16.09 22.58 16.43
CA ALA A 45 -15.84 21.81 15.21
C ALA A 45 -15.82 20.31 15.54
N ASP A 46 -16.56 19.51 14.76
CA ASP A 46 -16.69 18.07 15.01
C ASP A 46 -15.29 17.42 15.06
N PRO A 47 -14.91 16.79 16.18
CA PRO A 47 -13.58 16.23 16.35
C PRO A 47 -13.31 15.08 15.37
N ALA A 48 -14.33 14.33 14.93
CA ALA A 48 -14.18 13.29 13.92
C ALA A 48 -13.85 13.90 12.55
N VAL A 49 -14.43 15.06 12.19
CA VAL A 49 -14.06 15.77 10.95
C VAL A 49 -12.61 16.25 11.00
N ALA A 50 -12.17 16.78 12.14
CA ALA A 50 -10.78 17.20 12.31
C ALA A 50 -9.79 16.02 12.19
N MET A 51 -10.13 14.86 12.77
CA MET A 51 -9.31 13.65 12.67
C MET A 51 -9.31 13.10 11.24
N TRP A 52 -10.46 13.06 10.58
CA TRP A 52 -10.59 12.61 9.19
C TRP A 52 -9.74 13.44 8.24
N ARG A 53 -9.67 14.77 8.40
CA ARG A 53 -8.79 15.61 7.57
C ARG A 53 -7.31 15.25 7.71
N LYS A 54 -6.87 14.92 8.93
CA LYS A 54 -5.49 14.47 9.16
C LYS A 54 -5.25 13.11 8.51
N TRP A 55 -6.18 12.18 8.70
CA TRP A 55 -6.15 10.87 8.08
C TRP A 55 -6.12 10.97 6.55
N GLN A 56 -7.00 11.77 5.95
CA GLN A 56 -7.07 11.97 4.50
C GLN A 56 -5.75 12.52 3.94
N ALA A 57 -5.13 13.49 4.62
CA ALA A 57 -3.84 14.02 4.19
C ALA A 57 -2.73 12.95 4.21
N ALA A 58 -2.67 12.13 5.26
CA ALA A 58 -1.73 11.02 5.34
C ALA A 58 -2.01 9.94 4.28
N TYR A 59 -3.27 9.60 4.05
CA TYR A 59 -3.69 8.65 3.01
C TYR A 59 -3.30 9.13 1.60
N GLU A 60 -3.55 10.40 1.29
CA GLU A 60 -3.17 10.99 0.00
C GLU A 60 -1.65 11.06 -0.19
N GLU A 61 -0.89 11.32 0.88
CA GLU A 61 0.58 11.26 0.88
C GLU A 61 1.07 9.84 0.57
N THR A 62 0.51 8.81 1.22
CA THR A 62 0.80 7.40 0.93
C THR A 62 0.55 7.05 -0.54
N GLU A 63 -0.60 7.45 -1.08
CA GLU A 63 -0.94 7.22 -2.49
C GLU A 63 0.03 7.90 -3.47
N GLN A 64 0.48 9.12 -3.15
CA GLN A 64 1.46 9.83 -3.96
C GLN A 64 2.83 9.14 -3.93
N LEU A 65 3.30 8.78 -2.73
CA LEU A 65 4.58 8.12 -2.53
C LEU A 65 4.59 6.72 -3.14
N SER A 66 3.47 5.98 -3.07
CA SER A 66 3.32 4.67 -3.72
C SER A 66 3.47 4.76 -5.24
N ARG A 67 2.87 5.78 -5.88
CA ARG A 67 3.04 6.00 -7.32
C ARG A 67 4.47 6.35 -7.69
N GLU A 68 5.13 7.15 -6.86
CA GLU A 68 6.53 7.49 -7.05
C GLU A 68 7.45 6.27 -6.86
N GLN A 69 7.25 5.50 -5.79
CA GLN A 69 7.96 4.25 -5.53
C GLN A 69 7.80 3.29 -6.71
N GLN A 70 6.60 3.08 -7.25
CA GLN A 70 6.37 2.19 -8.40
C GLN A 70 7.08 2.68 -9.68
N ARG A 71 7.17 4.00 -9.87
CA ARG A 71 7.92 4.59 -10.98
C ARG A 71 9.42 4.34 -10.82
N LEU A 72 9.94 4.50 -9.61
CA LEU A 72 11.34 4.28 -9.30
C LEU A 72 11.70 2.78 -9.36
N GLU A 73 10.82 1.90 -8.88
CA GLU A 73 10.95 0.44 -8.97
C GLU A 73 11.08 0.01 -10.44
N ARG A 74 10.19 0.52 -11.29
CA ARG A 74 10.25 0.26 -12.73
C ARG A 74 11.59 0.70 -13.33
N LYS A 75 12.04 1.91 -12.98
CA LYS A 75 13.33 2.45 -13.47
C LYS A 75 14.51 1.59 -13.01
N LEU A 76 14.49 1.13 -11.76
CA LEU A 76 15.50 0.25 -11.16
C LEU A 76 15.54 -1.10 -11.88
N ALA A 77 14.38 -1.72 -12.09
CA ALA A 77 14.24 -2.97 -12.83
C ALA A 77 14.64 -2.84 -14.31
N GLU A 78 14.29 -1.75 -14.99
CA GLU A 78 14.67 -1.52 -16.40
C GLU A 78 16.16 -1.26 -16.58
N THR A 79 16.80 -0.61 -15.59
CA THR A 79 18.22 -0.22 -15.69
C THR A 79 19.17 -1.31 -15.20
N VAL A 80 18.86 -1.93 -14.06
CA VAL A 80 19.73 -2.92 -13.41
C VAL A 80 19.30 -4.35 -13.74
N GLY A 81 18.00 -4.56 -13.99
CA GLY A 81 17.41 -5.88 -14.13
C GLY A 81 17.16 -6.56 -12.79
N PHE A 82 16.28 -7.56 -12.75
CA PHE A 82 16.11 -8.41 -11.57
C PHE A 82 17.28 -9.39 -11.43
N PRO A 83 17.63 -9.81 -10.20
CA PRO A 83 18.63 -10.84 -10.01
C PRO A 83 18.12 -12.17 -10.59
N ASN A 84 18.73 -12.60 -11.69
CA ASN A 84 18.39 -13.85 -12.39
C ASN A 84 19.68 -14.50 -12.89
N MET A 85 19.97 -15.71 -12.40
CA MET A 85 21.12 -16.50 -12.84
C MET A 85 20.71 -17.94 -13.12
N MET A 86 21.28 -18.48 -14.19
CA MET A 86 21.20 -19.91 -14.49
C MET A 86 22.49 -20.58 -14.02
N ILE A 87 22.36 -21.57 -13.14
CA ILE A 87 23.47 -22.38 -12.64
C ILE A 87 23.37 -23.81 -13.13
N GLN A 88 24.51 -24.41 -13.44
CA GLN A 88 24.59 -25.82 -13.81
C GLN A 88 24.69 -26.67 -12.55
N LEU A 89 23.78 -27.63 -12.44
CA LEU A 89 23.77 -28.65 -11.39
C LEU A 89 24.73 -29.79 -11.74
N THR A 90 25.16 -30.53 -10.72
CA THR A 90 26.07 -31.69 -10.87
C THR A 90 25.46 -32.83 -11.68
N ASP A 91 24.11 -32.89 -11.78
CA ASP A 91 23.39 -33.85 -12.62
C ASP A 91 23.27 -33.42 -14.10
N GLY A 92 23.90 -32.31 -14.47
CA GLY A 92 23.91 -31.75 -15.82
C GLY A 92 22.69 -30.88 -16.16
N LYS A 93 21.72 -30.73 -15.25
CA LYS A 93 20.57 -29.84 -15.45
C LYS A 93 20.92 -28.39 -15.14
N THR A 94 20.10 -27.47 -15.62
CA THR A 94 20.19 -26.03 -15.34
C THR A 94 19.10 -25.63 -14.35
N ALA A 95 19.45 -24.90 -13.30
CA ALA A 95 18.51 -24.30 -12.37
C ALA A 95 18.52 -22.77 -12.50
N THR A 96 17.35 -22.15 -12.54
CA THR A 96 17.19 -20.70 -12.46
C THR A 96 17.09 -20.28 -11.01
N VAL A 97 17.98 -19.41 -10.58
CA VAL A 97 18.02 -18.87 -9.23
C VAL A 97 17.71 -17.38 -9.28
N LEU A 98 16.73 -16.96 -8.49
CA LEU A 98 16.20 -15.60 -8.46
C LEU A 98 16.57 -14.83 -7.18
N SER A 99 17.23 -15.49 -6.23
CA SER A 99 17.69 -14.88 -4.98
C SER A 99 18.92 -15.60 -4.42
N LEU A 100 19.70 -14.88 -3.61
CA LEU A 100 20.84 -15.47 -2.90
C LEU A 100 20.41 -16.58 -1.92
N GLU A 101 19.21 -16.49 -1.35
CA GLU A 101 18.66 -17.54 -0.49
C GLU A 101 18.32 -18.81 -1.29
N ALA A 102 17.66 -18.66 -2.44
CA ALA A 102 17.41 -19.77 -3.35
C ALA A 102 18.74 -20.40 -3.82
N LEU A 103 19.80 -19.60 -4.02
CA LEU A 103 21.13 -20.12 -4.33
C LEU A 103 21.65 -20.97 -3.17
N ARG A 104 21.60 -20.46 -1.94
CA ARG A 104 22.07 -21.15 -0.74
C ARG A 104 21.33 -22.46 -0.48
N ASP A 105 20.04 -22.51 -0.77
CA ASP A 105 19.26 -23.75 -0.66
C ASP A 105 19.73 -24.80 -1.67
N VAL A 106 19.99 -24.39 -2.91
CA VAL A 106 20.56 -25.28 -3.94
C VAL A 106 21.96 -25.76 -3.55
N LEU A 107 22.79 -24.88 -2.97
CA LEU A 107 24.12 -25.24 -2.47
C LEU A 107 24.04 -26.22 -1.29
N ARG A 108 23.10 -26.02 -0.35
CA ARG A 108 22.88 -26.91 0.79
C ARG A 108 22.44 -28.30 0.36
N ALA A 109 21.71 -28.41 -0.75
CA ALA A 109 21.33 -29.69 -1.35
C ALA A 109 22.51 -30.45 -1.99
N GLY A 110 23.72 -29.87 -2.04
CA GLY A 110 24.92 -30.50 -2.59
C GLY A 110 24.85 -30.77 -4.09
N SER A 111 23.92 -30.11 -4.78
CA SER A 111 23.61 -30.37 -6.20
C SER A 111 24.41 -29.48 -7.15
N VAL A 112 25.40 -28.73 -6.66
CA VAL A 112 26.20 -27.77 -7.43
C VAL A 112 27.67 -27.88 -7.02
N ASP A 113 28.56 -27.78 -8.01
CA ASP A 113 30.00 -27.71 -7.78
C ASP A 113 30.38 -26.48 -6.93
N VAL A 114 31.34 -26.65 -6.01
CA VAL A 114 31.73 -25.60 -5.05
C VAL A 114 32.20 -24.32 -5.75
N ALA A 115 32.95 -24.43 -6.85
CA ALA A 115 33.43 -23.27 -7.59
C ALA A 115 32.30 -22.57 -8.37
N VAL A 116 31.36 -23.34 -8.93
CA VAL A 116 30.14 -22.79 -9.56
C VAL A 116 29.30 -22.04 -8.53
N GLY A 117 29.15 -22.61 -7.32
CA GLY A 117 28.46 -21.98 -6.20
C GLY A 117 29.09 -20.66 -5.77
N ALA A 118 30.40 -20.66 -5.50
CA ALA A 118 31.12 -19.46 -5.09
C ALA A 118 31.06 -18.35 -6.14
N LYS A 119 31.14 -18.71 -7.43
CA LYS A 119 30.98 -17.74 -8.53
C LYS A 119 29.56 -17.16 -8.54
N ALA A 120 28.54 -18.00 -8.43
CA ALA A 120 27.16 -17.54 -8.41
C ALA A 120 26.90 -16.59 -7.22
N GLU A 121 27.42 -16.90 -6.03
CA GLU A 121 27.32 -16.01 -4.88
C GLU A 121 27.98 -14.64 -5.13
N ALA A 122 29.18 -14.64 -5.73
CA ALA A 122 29.88 -13.41 -6.10
C ALA A 122 29.10 -12.61 -7.17
N ASP A 123 28.51 -13.27 -8.15
CA ASP A 123 27.69 -12.65 -9.19
C ASP A 123 26.41 -12.02 -8.59
N PHE A 124 25.78 -12.67 -7.60
CA PHE A 124 24.64 -12.10 -6.86
C PHE A 124 25.05 -10.90 -6.03
N ALA A 125 26.19 -10.97 -5.33
CA ALA A 125 26.73 -9.83 -4.58
C ALA A 125 27.05 -8.64 -5.49
N ALA A 126 27.65 -8.89 -6.66
CA ALA A 126 27.95 -7.86 -7.64
C ALA A 126 26.67 -7.25 -8.25
N HIS A 127 25.63 -8.05 -8.46
CA HIS A 127 24.33 -7.55 -8.89
C HIS A 127 23.69 -6.67 -7.80
N GLN A 128 23.65 -7.14 -6.55
CA GLN A 128 23.13 -6.37 -5.43
C GLN A 128 23.85 -5.03 -5.28
N ALA A 129 25.19 -5.02 -5.38
CA ALA A 129 25.96 -3.77 -5.30
C ALA A 129 25.60 -2.78 -6.42
N ARG A 130 25.30 -3.25 -7.65
CA ARG A 130 24.82 -2.37 -8.73
C ARG A 130 23.42 -1.86 -8.47
N TRP A 131 22.55 -2.70 -7.92
CA TRP A 131 21.19 -2.32 -7.52
C TRP A 131 21.22 -1.24 -6.45
N ASP A 132 21.97 -1.47 -5.36
CA ASP A 132 22.12 -0.52 -4.24
C ASP A 132 22.75 0.79 -4.70
N ALA A 133 23.78 0.74 -5.55
CA ALA A 133 24.41 1.94 -6.09
C ALA A 133 23.43 2.76 -6.95
N PHE A 134 22.59 2.11 -7.77
CA PHE A 134 21.61 2.83 -8.57
C PHE A 134 20.45 3.34 -7.73
N ASP A 135 19.99 2.55 -6.76
CA ASP A 135 19.01 2.95 -5.75
C ASP A 135 19.46 4.22 -5.01
N GLN A 136 20.70 4.28 -4.52
CA GLN A 136 21.25 5.49 -3.89
C GLN A 136 21.19 6.73 -4.79
N VAL A 137 21.27 6.55 -6.11
CA VAL A 137 21.19 7.65 -7.09
C VAL A 137 19.73 8.08 -7.34
N ILE A 138 18.79 7.13 -7.38
CA ILE A 138 17.40 7.42 -7.75
C ILE A 138 16.45 7.58 -6.55
N GLY A 139 16.90 7.21 -5.35
CA GLY A 139 16.16 7.32 -4.08
C GLY A 139 15.04 6.30 -3.90
N TYR A 140 15.08 5.14 -4.54
CA TYR A 140 13.98 4.16 -4.49
C TYR A 140 13.69 3.69 -3.06
N SER A 141 14.69 3.22 -2.32
CA SER A 141 14.52 2.74 -0.95
C SER A 141 14.11 3.85 0.00
N ALA A 142 14.59 5.09 -0.22
CA ALA A 142 14.18 6.24 0.58
C ALA A 142 12.70 6.58 0.39
N THR A 143 12.21 6.59 -0.86
CA THR A 143 10.78 6.77 -1.16
C THR A 143 9.94 5.62 -0.60
N LEU A 144 10.43 4.38 -0.69
CA LEU A 144 9.76 3.22 -0.09
C LEU A 144 9.63 3.37 1.43
N CYS A 145 10.68 3.81 2.12
CA CYS A 145 10.60 4.09 3.56
C CYS A 145 9.60 5.19 3.88
N ALA A 146 9.62 6.31 3.14
CA ALA A 146 8.67 7.39 3.33
C ALA A 146 7.21 6.97 3.08
N GLU A 147 6.98 6.13 2.07
CA GLU A 147 5.67 5.53 1.78
C GLU A 147 5.19 4.68 2.95
N CYS A 148 6.04 3.80 3.48
CA CYS A 148 5.71 2.99 4.66
C CYS A 148 5.40 3.85 5.88
N GLU A 149 6.19 4.90 6.13
CA GLU A 149 5.94 5.82 7.25
C GLU A 149 4.63 6.60 7.09
N ALA A 150 4.27 7.01 5.86
CA ALA A 150 3.00 7.66 5.57
C ALA A 150 1.81 6.70 5.76
N ALA A 151 1.96 5.45 5.32
CA ALA A 151 0.97 4.40 5.52
C ALA A 151 0.74 4.11 7.01
N ASP A 152 1.80 3.95 7.80
CA ASP A 152 1.68 3.70 9.25
C ASP A 152 1.04 4.91 9.98
N ARG A 153 1.30 6.14 9.53
CA ARG A 153 0.60 7.34 10.03
C ARG A 153 -0.89 7.30 9.67
N ALA A 154 -1.24 6.94 8.44
CA ALA A 154 -2.62 6.82 8.01
C ALA A 154 -3.36 5.74 8.83
N ASP A 155 -2.76 4.57 9.05
CA ASP A 155 -3.31 3.50 9.89
C ASP A 155 -3.61 4.00 11.32
N THR A 156 -2.63 4.65 11.95
CA THR A 156 -2.77 5.21 13.30
C THR A 156 -3.90 6.26 13.38
N LEU A 157 -4.02 7.11 12.36
CA LEU A 157 -5.05 8.14 12.29
C LEU A 157 -6.43 7.54 12.00
N LEU A 158 -6.50 6.43 11.27
CA LEU A 158 -7.75 5.71 11.00
C LEU A 158 -8.30 5.09 12.28
N GLU A 159 -7.45 4.44 13.07
CA GLU A 159 -7.80 3.92 14.39
C GLU A 159 -8.30 5.04 15.31
N SER A 160 -7.54 6.15 15.36
CA SER A 160 -7.92 7.33 16.14
C SER A 160 -9.26 7.93 15.69
N LEU A 161 -9.54 7.96 14.38
CA LEU A 161 -10.80 8.41 13.81
C LEU A 161 -11.96 7.48 14.21
N ALA A 162 -11.74 6.17 14.21
CA ALA A 162 -12.75 5.20 14.61
C ALA A 162 -13.18 5.43 16.07
N GLU A 163 -12.23 5.69 16.97
CA GLU A 163 -12.47 5.95 18.40
C GLU A 163 -13.07 7.33 18.68
N THR A 164 -12.75 8.34 17.87
CA THR A 164 -13.22 9.72 18.08
C THR A 164 -14.73 9.83 17.85
N PRO A 165 -15.56 10.17 18.85
CA PRO A 165 -17.01 10.28 18.65
C PRO A 165 -17.35 11.38 17.63
N ALA A 166 -18.23 11.07 16.68
CA ALA A 166 -18.82 12.10 15.82
C ALA A 166 -19.91 12.85 16.58
N THR A 167 -19.90 14.17 16.51
CA THR A 167 -20.90 15.04 17.16
C THR A 167 -21.88 15.67 16.16
N SER A 168 -21.69 15.38 14.86
CA SER A 168 -22.49 15.88 13.75
C SER A 168 -22.65 14.82 12.65
N LEU A 169 -23.62 15.05 11.75
CA LEU A 169 -23.76 14.24 10.52
C LEU A 169 -22.51 14.34 9.63
N ALA A 170 -21.82 15.48 9.61
CA ALA A 170 -20.55 15.63 8.90
C ALA A 170 -19.46 14.70 9.47
N GLY A 171 -19.39 14.53 10.79
CA GLY A 171 -18.48 13.58 11.43
C GLY A 171 -18.81 12.12 11.11
N VAL A 172 -20.09 11.77 11.06
CA VAL A 172 -20.53 10.43 10.61
C VAL A 172 -20.15 10.21 9.14
N ALA A 173 -20.41 11.18 8.27
CA ALA A 173 -20.04 11.14 6.86
C ALA A 173 -18.52 10.97 6.68
N ALA A 174 -17.72 11.70 7.45
CA ALA A 174 -16.27 11.61 7.43
C ALA A 174 -15.77 10.19 7.78
N LYS A 175 -16.35 9.54 8.79
CA LYS A 175 -16.02 8.15 9.13
C LYS A 175 -16.38 7.17 8.01
N LEU A 176 -17.57 7.31 7.43
CA LEU A 176 -18.01 6.44 6.33
C LEU A 176 -17.15 6.64 5.07
N ASP A 177 -16.77 7.88 4.75
CA ASP A 177 -15.84 8.18 3.66
C ASP A 177 -14.47 7.53 3.88
N ALA A 178 -13.92 7.57 5.09
CA ALA A 178 -12.67 6.86 5.41
C ALA A 178 -12.79 5.35 5.19
N VAL A 179 -13.89 4.73 5.63
CA VAL A 179 -14.13 3.28 5.41
C VAL A 179 -14.20 2.96 3.91
N LEU A 180 -14.88 3.78 3.12
CA LEU A 180 -14.97 3.56 1.68
C LEU A 180 -13.59 3.69 1.02
N ARG A 181 -12.84 4.74 1.33
CA ARG A 181 -11.52 4.97 0.73
C ARG A 181 -10.49 3.91 1.12
N GLU A 182 -10.50 3.44 2.36
CA GLU A 182 -9.58 2.42 2.83
C GLU A 182 -9.95 1.02 2.31
N GLY A 183 -11.25 0.69 2.39
CA GLY A 183 -11.72 -0.69 2.20
C GLY A 183 -12.19 -1.03 0.79
N GLN A 184 -12.75 -0.07 0.04
CA GLN A 184 -13.39 -0.39 -1.23
C GLN A 184 -12.34 -0.62 -2.33
N PRO A 185 -12.36 -1.78 -3.03
CA PRO A 185 -11.42 -2.04 -4.12
C PRO A 185 -11.57 -1.06 -5.29
N SER A 186 -12.79 -0.58 -5.52
CA SER A 186 -13.10 0.43 -6.55
C SER A 186 -14.34 1.23 -6.16
N LYS A 187 -14.46 2.46 -6.70
CA LYS A 187 -15.57 3.37 -6.39
C LYS A 187 -16.95 2.77 -6.66
N ASP A 188 -17.04 1.91 -7.66
CA ASP A 188 -18.30 1.31 -8.12
C ASP A 188 -18.43 -0.16 -7.74
N ASP A 189 -17.66 -0.60 -6.74
CA ASP A 189 -17.75 -1.97 -6.27
C ASP A 189 -19.16 -2.28 -5.75
N ALA A 190 -19.73 -3.36 -6.29
CA ALA A 190 -21.07 -3.84 -5.98
C ALA A 190 -21.04 -4.93 -4.88
N GLU A 191 -19.86 -5.36 -4.45
CA GLU A 191 -19.71 -6.34 -3.38
C GLU A 191 -20.18 -5.75 -2.04
N PHE A 192 -20.86 -6.58 -1.24
CA PHE A 192 -21.25 -6.21 0.11
C PHE A 192 -19.99 -5.95 0.97
N PRO A 193 -19.92 -4.86 1.76
CA PRO A 193 -20.99 -3.92 2.11
C PRO A 193 -20.96 -2.57 1.36
N TRP A 194 -20.21 -2.43 0.26
CA TRP A 194 -19.94 -1.12 -0.36
C TRP A 194 -21.17 -0.37 -0.85
N PRO A 195 -22.16 -1.02 -1.52
CA PRO A 195 -23.40 -0.34 -1.89
C PRO A 195 -24.19 0.19 -0.67
N GLN A 196 -24.22 -0.56 0.43
CA GLN A 196 -24.95 -0.17 1.64
C GLN A 196 -24.29 1.01 2.33
N ILE A 197 -22.96 1.02 2.43
CA ILE A 197 -22.21 2.13 3.03
C ILE A 197 -22.38 3.41 2.19
N ARG A 198 -22.33 3.32 0.86
CA ARG A 198 -22.59 4.47 -0.03
C ARG A 198 -24.01 5.01 0.13
N SER A 199 -25.02 4.14 0.19
CA SER A 199 -26.41 4.54 0.43
C SER A 199 -26.58 5.27 1.77
N VAL A 200 -25.97 4.78 2.85
CA VAL A 200 -26.02 5.45 4.16
C VAL A 200 -25.31 6.81 4.12
N LEU A 201 -24.17 6.91 3.43
CA LEU A 201 -23.46 8.17 3.26
C LEU A 201 -24.28 9.22 2.50
N GLU A 202 -24.99 8.82 1.43
CA GLU A 202 -25.93 9.67 0.70
C GLU A 202 -27.07 10.16 1.59
N ASP A 203 -27.64 9.28 2.42
CA ASP A 203 -28.69 9.62 3.36
C ASP A 203 -28.23 10.62 4.41
N VAL A 204 -27.03 10.43 4.97
CA VAL A 204 -26.40 11.35 5.92
C VAL A 204 -26.19 12.73 5.29
N GLY A 205 -25.69 12.79 4.04
CA GLY A 205 -25.51 14.05 3.31
C GLY A 205 -26.84 14.77 3.05
N ARG A 206 -27.88 14.02 2.67
CA ARG A 206 -29.23 14.55 2.43
C ARG A 206 -29.87 15.12 3.71
N ILE A 207 -29.72 14.45 4.86
CA ILE A 207 -30.27 14.93 6.14
C ILE A 207 -29.45 16.12 6.66
N GLY A 208 -28.13 16.08 6.50
CA GLY A 208 -27.24 17.19 6.89
C GLY A 208 -27.49 18.48 6.11
N GLY A 209 -27.86 18.38 4.82
CA GLY A 209 -28.25 19.55 4.02
C GLY A 209 -29.66 20.08 4.32
N GLN A 210 -30.51 19.32 5.02
CA GLN A 210 -31.88 19.72 5.39
C GLN A 210 -31.94 20.43 6.76
N THR A 211 -30.83 20.49 7.49
CA THR A 211 -30.76 21.07 8.84
C THR A 211 -30.33 22.54 8.86
N GLU A 212 -30.32 23.23 7.71
CA GLU A 212 -30.26 24.69 7.58
C GLU A 212 -31.67 25.24 7.30
N PRO A 213 -32.47 25.62 8.31
CA PRO A 213 -33.74 26.31 8.11
C PRO A 213 -33.53 27.83 8.09
N ASN A 214 -33.99 28.43 6.99
CA ASN A 214 -34.52 29.79 6.77
C ASN A 214 -34.46 30.82 7.91
#